data_AF-A0A969IQ64-F1
#
_entry.id   AF-A0A969IQ64-F1
#
_cell.length_a   1.000
_cell.length_b   1.000
_cell.length_c   1.000
_cell.angle_alpha   90.00
_cell.angle_beta   90.00
_cell.angle_gamma   90.00
#
_symmetry.space_group_name_H-M   'P 1'
#
loop_
_entity.id
_entity.type
_entity.pdbx_description
1 polymer ?
#
loop_
_entity_poly.entity_id
_entity_poly.type
_entity_poly.pdbx_seq_one_letter_code
_entity_poly.pdbx_strand_id
1 'polypeptide(L)'
;MFPPERIVCLTEETVETLYLLGAQDRIVGISGYVVRPPEARREKPRVSAFTSADIPKIVALAPDLVLTFSDLQADIAADLIRRGIALHAFNQRTVAEIFDMIRTLGALVGASGSANDLATSLSERFEAVRTAAARMERRPRVFFEEWDEPLISGIGWVSELVEAAGGMDIFSELSTGRSARERFVDPAEVVRRA
;
A
#
# COMPACT_ATOMS: atom_id res chain seq x y z
N MET A 1 -2.64 22.14 12.42
CA MET A 1 -4.04 22.44 12.07
C MET A 1 -4.71 21.10 11.78
N PHE A 2 -5.96 20.89 12.22
CA PHE A 2 -6.71 19.67 11.90
C PHE A 2 -7.96 20.07 11.11
N PRO A 3 -8.26 19.42 9.98
CA PRO A 3 -7.46 18.36 9.35
C PRO A 3 -6.18 18.92 8.66
N PRO A 4 -5.20 18.07 8.28
CA PRO A 4 -4.03 18.52 7.53
C PRO A 4 -4.42 19.00 6.13
N GLU A 5 -3.72 20.01 5.63
CA GLU A 5 -3.97 20.68 4.35
C GLU A 5 -2.77 20.59 3.39
N ARG A 6 -1.59 20.19 3.87
CA ARG A 6 -0.37 20.09 3.08
C ARG A 6 0.30 18.73 3.29
N ILE A 7 -0.18 17.75 2.53
CA ILE A 7 0.19 16.35 2.68
C ILE A 7 1.23 15.96 1.64
N VAL A 8 2.32 15.36 2.08
CA VAL A 8 3.27 14.65 1.20
C VAL A 8 3.00 13.16 1.30
N CYS A 9 2.81 12.50 0.15
CA CYS A 9 2.57 11.06 0.05
C CYS A 9 3.81 10.35 -0.51
N LEU A 10 4.44 9.46 0.25
CA LEU A 10 5.64 8.75 -0.18
C LEU A 10 5.35 7.43 -0.91
N THR A 11 4.07 7.12 -1.14
CA THR A 11 3.60 5.95 -1.89
C THR A 11 2.33 6.25 -2.70
N GLU A 12 1.94 5.32 -3.59
CA GLU A 12 0.80 5.49 -4.50
C GLU A 12 -0.55 5.34 -3.79
N GLU A 13 -0.69 4.37 -2.89
CA GLU A 13 -1.98 4.01 -2.30
C GLU A 13 -2.61 5.15 -1.51
N THR A 14 -1.80 5.99 -0.83
CA THR A 14 -2.33 7.16 -0.12
C THR A 14 -2.72 8.27 -1.08
N VAL A 15 -2.02 8.41 -2.22
CA VAL A 15 -2.41 9.36 -3.28
C VAL A 15 -3.75 8.93 -3.86
N GLU A 16 -3.85 7.70 -4.34
CA GLU A 16 -5.06 7.16 -4.95
C GLU A 16 -6.25 7.28 -4.00
N THR A 17 -6.07 6.91 -2.74
CA THR A 17 -7.13 7.04 -1.72
C THR A 17 -7.56 8.49 -1.53
N LEU A 18 -6.63 9.46 -1.44
CA LEU A 18 -7.00 10.87 -1.32
C LEU A 18 -7.76 11.40 -2.53
N TYR A 19 -7.43 10.96 -3.74
CA TYR A 19 -8.22 11.29 -4.93
C TYR A 19 -9.63 10.67 -4.88
N LEU A 20 -9.76 9.41 -4.47
CA LEU A 20 -11.05 8.75 -4.31
C LEU A 20 -11.93 9.40 -3.23
N LEU A 21 -11.31 10.03 -2.22
CA LEU A 21 -12.00 10.78 -1.17
C LEU A 21 -12.25 12.26 -1.53
N GLY A 22 -11.84 12.72 -2.71
CA GLY A 22 -11.97 14.12 -3.12
C GLY A 22 -11.07 15.09 -2.34
N ALA A 23 -9.98 14.59 -1.75
CA ALA A 23 -9.04 15.33 -0.90
C ALA A 23 -7.68 15.60 -1.57
N GLN A 24 -7.56 15.37 -2.88
CA GLN A 24 -6.32 15.51 -3.66
C GLN A 24 -5.69 16.91 -3.63
N ASP A 25 -6.49 17.96 -3.40
CA ASP A 25 -5.99 19.34 -3.38
C ASP A 25 -5.01 19.59 -2.23
N ARG A 26 -5.08 18.75 -1.19
CA ARG A 26 -4.17 18.78 -0.03
C ARG A 26 -2.80 18.18 -0.34
N ILE A 27 -2.66 17.45 -1.44
CA ILE A 27 -1.39 16.80 -1.80
C ILE A 27 -0.45 17.86 -2.36
N VAL A 28 0.70 18.03 -1.71
CA VAL A 28 1.76 18.98 -2.12
C VAL A 28 3.01 18.30 -2.66
N GLY A 29 3.16 16.98 -2.45
CA GLY A 29 4.27 16.20 -3.00
C GLY A 29 3.95 14.70 -3.02
N ILE A 30 4.53 14.00 -4.00
CA ILE A 30 4.27 12.58 -4.25
C ILE A 30 5.56 11.78 -4.46
N SER A 31 5.48 10.47 -4.35
CA SER A 31 6.52 9.54 -4.81
C SER A 31 6.65 9.53 -6.34
N GLY A 32 7.84 9.22 -6.83
CA GLY A 32 8.11 9.02 -8.26
C GLY A 32 7.42 7.78 -8.86
N TYR A 33 6.96 6.87 -8.00
CA TYR A 33 6.26 5.64 -8.40
C TYR A 33 4.76 5.82 -8.59
N VAL A 34 4.20 6.99 -8.24
CA VAL A 34 2.78 7.25 -8.44
C VAL A 34 2.46 7.30 -9.94
N VAL A 35 1.56 6.43 -10.35
CA VAL A 35 0.96 6.35 -11.69
C VAL A 35 -0.57 6.38 -11.63
N ARG A 36 -1.17 6.16 -10.47
CA ARG A 36 -2.62 6.27 -10.23
C ARG A 36 -3.00 7.35 -9.20
N PRO A 37 -3.99 8.21 -9.53
CA PRO A 37 -4.49 8.42 -10.89
C PRO A 37 -3.43 9.10 -11.78
N PRO A 38 -3.49 8.96 -13.11
CA PRO A 38 -2.48 9.53 -14.03
C PRO A 38 -2.28 11.05 -13.89
N GLU A 39 -3.34 11.77 -13.51
CA GLU A 39 -3.31 13.22 -13.30
C GLU A 39 -2.40 13.63 -12.13
N ALA A 40 -2.32 12.83 -11.06
CA ALA A 40 -1.49 13.13 -9.89
C ALA A 40 -0.01 13.32 -10.28
N ARG A 41 0.48 12.48 -11.19
CA ARG A 41 1.87 12.54 -11.68
C ARG A 41 2.16 13.81 -12.50
N ARG A 42 1.13 14.40 -13.11
CA ARG A 42 1.23 15.64 -13.89
C ARG A 42 1.14 16.88 -13.01
N GLU A 43 0.29 16.83 -11.99
CA GLU A 43 -0.08 17.97 -11.15
C GLU A 43 0.88 18.18 -9.98
N LYS A 44 1.45 17.10 -9.44
CA LYS A 44 2.17 17.14 -8.15
C LYS A 44 3.68 16.94 -8.34
N PRO A 45 4.53 17.68 -7.59
CA PRO A 45 5.96 17.48 -7.66
C PRO A 45 6.36 16.13 -7.04
N ARG A 46 7.31 15.45 -7.68
CA ARG A 46 7.89 14.20 -7.18
C ARG A 46 9.01 14.49 -6.20
N VAL A 47 8.96 13.92 -5.01
CA VAL A 47 9.88 14.22 -3.89
C VAL A 47 10.58 13.00 -3.31
N SER A 48 10.21 11.79 -3.74
CA SER A 48 10.86 10.57 -3.29
C SER A 48 10.89 9.51 -4.39
N ALA A 49 11.80 8.54 -4.23
CA ALA A 49 11.62 7.19 -4.73
C ALA A 49 10.96 6.34 -3.61
N PHE A 50 11.11 5.03 -3.65
CA PHE A 50 10.51 4.13 -2.66
C PHE A 50 11.36 4.06 -1.38
N THR A 51 12.68 3.91 -1.52
CA THR A 51 13.64 3.78 -0.41
C THR A 51 14.50 5.02 -0.19
N SER A 52 14.30 6.09 -0.96
CA SER A 52 15.02 7.35 -0.82
C SER A 52 14.10 8.55 -0.98
N ALA A 53 14.34 9.63 -0.25
CA ALA A 53 13.55 10.86 -0.34
C ALA A 53 14.44 12.10 -0.43
N ASP A 54 14.02 13.10 -1.21
CA ASP A 54 14.63 14.43 -1.24
C ASP A 54 14.09 15.24 -0.05
N ILE A 55 14.71 15.04 1.11
CA ILE A 55 14.29 15.66 2.36
C ILE A 55 14.27 17.20 2.27
N PRO A 56 15.30 17.89 1.73
CA PRO A 56 15.24 19.33 1.52
C PRO A 56 14.02 19.78 0.70
N LYS A 57 13.70 19.05 -0.37
CA LYS A 57 12.52 19.34 -1.20
C LYS A 57 11.21 19.10 -0.45
N ILE A 58 11.11 18.05 0.36
CA ILE A 58 9.95 17.82 1.22
C ILE A 58 9.78 18.98 2.21
N VAL A 59 10.84 19.40 2.89
CA VAL A 59 10.78 20.53 3.84
C VAL A 59 10.37 21.83 3.15
N ALA A 60 10.88 22.09 1.93
CA ALA A 60 10.53 23.26 1.14
C ALA A 60 9.04 23.33 0.75
N LEU A 61 8.35 22.19 0.71
CA LEU A 61 6.90 22.14 0.50
C LEU A 61 6.10 22.47 1.76
N ALA A 62 6.75 22.70 2.92
CA ALA A 62 6.10 23.00 4.19
C ALA A 62 4.89 22.09 4.50
N PRO A 63 5.06 20.75 4.48
CA PRO A 63 3.97 19.84 4.79
C PRO A 63 3.58 19.92 6.26
N ASP A 64 2.30 19.75 6.55
CA ASP A 64 1.79 19.54 7.90
C ASP A 64 1.58 18.06 8.23
N LEU A 65 1.63 17.18 7.22
CA LEU A 65 1.63 15.73 7.38
C LEU A 65 2.44 15.05 6.26
N VAL A 66 3.25 14.06 6.62
CA VAL A 66 3.84 13.12 5.66
C VAL A 66 3.22 11.73 5.86
N LEU A 67 2.82 11.08 4.78
CA LEU A 67 2.35 9.71 4.77
C LEU A 67 3.46 8.82 4.21
N THR A 68 3.88 7.84 5.01
CA THR A 68 4.95 6.89 4.68
C THR A 68 4.44 5.47 4.72
N PHE A 69 5.16 4.54 4.11
CA PHE A 69 4.81 3.13 4.11
C PHE A 69 6.02 2.23 4.36
N SER A 70 5.82 1.28 5.27
CA SER A 70 6.67 0.14 5.59
C SER A 70 7.99 0.42 6.30
N ASP A 71 8.57 -0.66 6.81
CA ASP A 71 9.90 -0.73 7.39
C ASP A 71 10.99 -0.24 6.43
N LEU A 72 10.78 -0.37 5.11
CA LEU A 72 11.72 0.11 4.09
C LEU A 72 11.84 1.64 4.04
N GLN A 73 10.89 2.37 4.61
CA GLN A 73 10.93 3.83 4.74
C GLN A 73 11.26 4.31 6.16
N ALA A 74 11.69 3.42 7.07
CA ALA A 74 11.95 3.77 8.47
C ALA A 74 13.00 4.89 8.63
N ASP A 75 14.08 4.86 7.85
CA ASP A 75 15.12 5.90 7.91
C ASP A 75 14.61 7.25 7.40
N ILE A 76 13.79 7.25 6.33
CA ILE A 76 13.13 8.45 5.82
C ILE A 76 12.20 9.03 6.89
N ALA A 77 11.40 8.19 7.54
CA ALA A 77 10.52 8.59 8.62
C ALA A 77 11.32 9.20 9.79
N ALA A 78 12.39 8.54 10.23
CA ALA A 78 13.26 9.04 11.30
C ALA A 78 13.84 10.43 10.97
N ASP A 79 14.30 10.64 9.74
CA ASP A 79 14.84 11.93 9.30
C ASP A 79 13.80 13.05 9.28
N LEU A 80 12.56 12.75 8.89
CA LEU A 80 11.45 13.70 8.92
C LEU A 80 11.04 14.05 10.35
N ILE A 81 10.99 13.06 11.25
CA ILE A 81 10.73 13.27 12.69
C ILE A 81 11.78 14.20 13.30
N ARG A 82 13.07 13.95 13.03
CA ARG A 82 14.17 14.79 13.54
C ARG A 82 14.07 16.26 13.11
N ARG A 83 13.32 16.52 12.03
CA ARG A 83 13.06 17.88 11.51
C ARG A 83 11.74 18.47 12.01
N GLY A 84 11.05 17.79 12.92
CA GLY A 84 9.80 18.23 13.52
C GLY A 84 8.57 18.10 12.62
N ILE A 85 8.65 17.29 11.56
CA ILE A 85 7.53 17.07 10.63
C ILE A 85 6.66 15.94 11.18
N ALA A 86 5.36 16.20 11.32
CA ALA A 86 4.39 15.17 11.67
C ALA A 86 4.27 14.15 10.55
N LEU A 87 4.23 12.87 10.90
CA LEU A 87 3.99 11.81 9.93
C LEU A 87 3.01 10.76 10.45
N HIS A 88 2.48 9.99 9.50
CA HIS A 88 1.83 8.72 9.76
C HIS A 88 2.54 7.63 8.93
N ALA A 89 2.91 6.54 9.58
CA ALA A 89 3.52 5.40 8.93
C ALA A 89 2.50 4.26 8.81
N PHE A 90 2.11 3.97 7.57
CA PHE A 90 1.30 2.81 7.26
C PHE A 90 2.17 1.56 7.11
N ASN A 91 1.61 0.40 7.44
CA ASN A 91 2.34 -0.85 7.37
C ASN A 91 1.42 -2.07 7.17
N GLN A 92 0.37 -1.89 6.39
CA GLN A 92 -0.61 -2.93 6.07
C GLN A 92 0.03 -4.11 5.32
N ARG A 93 -0.41 -5.31 5.66
CA ARG A 93 0.07 -6.62 5.20
C ARG A 93 -1.07 -7.54 4.78
N THR A 94 -2.32 -7.22 5.14
CA THR A 94 -3.54 -7.95 4.75
C THR A 94 -4.54 -7.04 4.03
N VAL A 95 -5.50 -7.62 3.31
CA VAL A 95 -6.62 -6.91 2.68
C VAL A 95 -7.46 -6.18 3.72
N ALA A 96 -7.68 -6.78 4.90
CA ALA A 96 -8.36 -6.12 6.00
C ALA A 96 -7.62 -4.85 6.46
N GLU A 97 -6.29 -4.93 6.62
CA GLU A 97 -5.47 -3.78 6.98
C GLU A 97 -5.42 -2.71 5.88
N ILE A 98 -5.57 -3.07 4.60
CA ILE A 98 -5.76 -2.11 3.50
C ILE A 98 -7.07 -1.31 3.71
N PHE A 99 -8.16 -1.97 4.10
CA PHE A 99 -9.40 -1.28 4.42
C PHE A 99 -9.26 -0.36 5.64
N ASP A 100 -8.51 -0.79 6.66
CA ASP A 100 -8.23 0.04 7.84
C ASP A 100 -7.32 1.22 7.53
N MET A 101 -6.38 1.06 6.59
CA MET A 101 -5.57 2.16 6.05
C MET A 101 -6.47 3.22 5.40
N ILE A 102 -7.42 2.82 4.55
CA ILE A 102 -8.40 3.73 3.92
C ILE A 102 -9.19 4.49 4.98
N ARG A 103 -9.73 3.79 5.98
CA ARG A 103 -10.52 4.41 7.07
C ARG A 103 -9.69 5.36 7.91
N THR A 104 -8.46 4.97 8.23
CA THR A 104 -7.53 5.80 9.00
C THR A 104 -7.15 7.06 8.23
N LEU A 105 -6.83 6.94 6.94
CA LEU A 105 -6.53 8.08 6.10
C LEU A 105 -7.74 9.02 5.98
N GLY A 106 -8.94 8.47 5.79
CA GLY A 106 -10.18 9.23 5.82
C GLY A 106 -10.37 10.01 7.11
N ALA A 107 -10.14 9.38 8.26
CA ALA A 107 -10.22 10.05 9.56
C ALA A 107 -9.19 11.17 9.70
N LEU A 108 -7.95 10.96 9.23
CA LEU A 108 -6.90 11.98 9.25
C LEU A 108 -7.31 13.23 8.47
N VAL A 109 -7.98 13.08 7.32
CA VAL A 109 -8.37 14.22 6.46
C VAL A 109 -9.78 14.75 6.71
N GLY A 110 -10.52 14.19 7.67
CA GLY A 110 -11.90 14.59 7.98
C GLY A 110 -12.95 14.06 6.99
N ALA A 111 -12.66 12.97 6.29
CA ALA A 111 -13.51 12.30 5.31
C ALA A 111 -13.96 10.89 5.76
N SER A 112 -14.18 10.68 7.06
CA SER A 112 -14.47 9.35 7.62
C SER A 112 -15.69 8.66 7.00
N GLY A 113 -16.74 9.42 6.65
CA GLY A 113 -17.93 8.87 5.99
C GLY A 113 -17.59 8.26 4.63
N SER A 114 -17.03 9.07 3.72
CA SER A 114 -16.62 8.62 2.38
C SER A 114 -15.58 7.50 2.43
N ALA A 115 -14.67 7.51 3.41
CA ALA A 115 -13.69 6.43 3.58
C ALA A 115 -14.33 5.12 4.06
N ASN A 116 -15.31 5.18 4.96
CA ASN A 116 -16.07 4.00 5.36
C ASN A 116 -16.88 3.43 4.20
N ASP A 117 -17.52 4.29 3.41
CA ASP A 117 -18.27 3.86 2.21
C ASP A 117 -17.33 3.20 1.19
N LEU A 118 -16.18 3.80 0.92
CA LEU A 118 -15.16 3.25 0.02
C LEU A 118 -14.67 1.88 0.51
N ALA A 119 -14.24 1.79 1.77
CA ALA A 119 -13.74 0.55 2.36
C ALA A 119 -14.81 -0.55 2.38
N THR A 120 -16.07 -0.19 2.64
CA THR A 120 -17.21 -1.13 2.60
C THR A 120 -17.43 -1.65 1.18
N SER A 121 -17.48 -0.74 0.20
CA SER A 121 -17.69 -1.13 -1.21
C SER A 121 -16.57 -2.06 -1.73
N LEU A 122 -15.32 -1.82 -1.33
CA LEU A 122 -14.18 -2.66 -1.71
C LEU A 122 -14.23 -4.02 -1.01
N SER A 123 -14.61 -4.05 0.27
CA SER A 123 -14.83 -5.28 1.02
C SER A 123 -15.94 -6.13 0.41
N GLU A 124 -17.08 -5.53 0.06
CA GLU A 124 -18.19 -6.23 -0.60
C GLU A 124 -17.78 -6.81 -1.96
N ARG A 125 -16.98 -6.07 -2.73
CA ARG A 125 -16.43 -6.56 -4.01
C ARG A 125 -15.48 -7.75 -3.80
N PHE A 126 -14.60 -7.66 -2.82
CA PHE A 126 -13.69 -8.75 -2.46
C PHE A 126 -14.46 -10.02 -2.05
N GLU A 127 -15.49 -9.86 -1.23
CA GLU A 127 -16.38 -10.94 -0.79
C GLU A 127 -17.19 -11.56 -1.94
N ALA A 128 -17.67 -10.74 -2.87
CA ALA A 128 -18.38 -11.20 -4.06
C ALA A 128 -17.48 -12.08 -4.94
N VAL A 129 -16.22 -11.68 -5.16
CA VAL A 129 -15.22 -12.47 -5.90
C VAL A 129 -14.97 -13.80 -5.19
N ARG A 130 -14.72 -13.78 -3.88
CA ARG A 130 -14.50 -15.00 -3.09
C ARG A 130 -15.68 -15.98 -3.17
N THR A 131 -16.90 -15.46 -3.05
CA THR A 131 -18.13 -16.26 -3.13
C THR A 131 -18.32 -16.87 -4.52
N ALA A 132 -18.02 -16.12 -5.58
CA ALA A 132 -18.08 -16.63 -6.94
C ALA A 132 -17.03 -17.72 -7.17
N ALA A 133 -15.79 -17.51 -6.72
CA ALA A 133 -14.68 -18.45 -6.87
C ALA A 133 -14.88 -19.76 -6.09
N ALA A 134 -15.61 -19.74 -4.97
CA ALA A 134 -15.95 -20.95 -4.22
C ALA A 134 -16.76 -21.99 -5.03
N ARG A 135 -17.36 -21.59 -6.16
CA ARG A 135 -18.09 -22.47 -7.08
C ARG A 135 -17.19 -23.13 -8.14
N MET A 136 -15.90 -22.79 -8.18
CA MET A 136 -14.97 -23.37 -9.14
C MET A 136 -14.65 -24.81 -8.79
N GLU A 137 -14.73 -25.70 -9.77
CA GLU A 137 -14.40 -27.12 -9.61
C GLU A 137 -12.90 -27.37 -9.41
N ARG A 138 -12.06 -26.43 -9.86
CA ARG A 138 -10.60 -26.53 -9.82
C ARG A 138 -10.00 -25.31 -9.14
N ARG A 139 -9.03 -25.56 -8.26
CA ARG A 139 -8.22 -24.54 -7.62
C ARG A 139 -6.80 -24.59 -8.19
N PRO A 140 -6.43 -23.68 -9.11
CA PRO A 140 -5.08 -23.70 -9.68
C PRO A 140 -4.04 -23.38 -8.61
N ARG A 141 -2.89 -24.06 -8.69
CA ARG A 141 -1.69 -23.72 -7.92
C ARG A 141 -1.12 -22.44 -8.51
N VAL A 142 -0.84 -21.46 -7.66
CA VAL A 142 -0.33 -20.15 -8.06
C VAL A 142 0.94 -19.85 -7.29
N PHE A 143 1.97 -19.45 -8.04
CA PHE A 143 3.14 -18.76 -7.50
C PHE A 143 3.03 -17.29 -7.88
N PHE A 144 3.21 -16.41 -6.89
CA PHE A 144 3.38 -14.98 -7.13
C PHE A 144 4.83 -14.59 -6.85
N GLU A 145 5.52 -14.13 -7.89
CA GLU A 145 6.88 -13.61 -7.81
C GLU A 145 6.82 -12.11 -7.51
N GLU A 146 7.12 -11.73 -6.27
CA GLU A 146 7.17 -10.32 -5.87
C GLU A 146 8.48 -9.65 -6.30
N TRP A 147 9.55 -10.42 -6.35
CA TRP A 147 10.90 -9.98 -6.72
C TRP A 147 11.72 -11.14 -7.23
N ASP A 148 12.69 -10.86 -8.12
CA ASP A 148 13.50 -11.84 -8.85
C ASP A 148 14.76 -12.27 -8.08
N GLU A 149 15.55 -11.30 -7.56
CA GLU A 149 16.83 -11.57 -6.92
C GLU A 149 17.02 -10.81 -5.58
N PRO A 150 17.04 -11.50 -4.43
CA PRO A 150 16.66 -12.91 -4.24
C PRO A 150 15.18 -13.14 -4.58
N LEU A 151 14.80 -14.38 -4.90
CA LEU A 151 13.42 -14.71 -5.26
C LEU A 151 12.49 -14.59 -4.04
N ILE A 152 11.47 -13.73 -4.13
CA ILE A 152 10.54 -13.43 -3.03
C ILE A 152 9.11 -13.85 -3.42
N SER A 153 8.46 -14.66 -2.58
CA SER A 153 7.05 -15.02 -2.73
C SER A 153 6.12 -13.91 -2.23
N GLY A 154 4.84 -13.90 -2.65
CA GLY A 154 3.87 -12.89 -2.24
C GLY A 154 3.67 -12.73 -0.72
N ILE A 155 3.29 -11.51 -0.32
CA ILE A 155 2.90 -11.14 1.05
C ILE A 155 1.43 -11.46 1.35
N GLY A 156 0.99 -11.30 2.60
CA GLY A 156 -0.37 -11.62 3.06
C GLY A 156 -1.51 -11.19 2.12
N TRP A 157 -1.60 -9.91 1.79
CA TRP A 157 -2.68 -9.41 0.92
C TRP A 157 -2.60 -10.00 -0.51
N VAL A 158 -1.42 -10.37 -1.01
CA VAL A 158 -1.28 -11.05 -2.30
C VAL A 158 -1.83 -12.47 -2.21
N SER A 159 -1.42 -13.23 -1.18
CA SER A 159 -1.94 -14.58 -0.91
C SER A 159 -3.46 -14.56 -0.76
N GLU A 160 -4.00 -13.60 -0.02
CA GLU A 160 -5.44 -13.43 0.17
C GLU A 160 -6.19 -13.13 -1.15
N LEU A 161 -5.61 -12.32 -2.04
CA LEU A 161 -6.18 -12.07 -3.37
C LEU A 161 -6.15 -13.33 -4.25
N VAL A 162 -5.04 -14.08 -4.24
CA VAL A 162 -4.92 -15.36 -4.96
C VAL A 162 -6.00 -16.35 -4.49
N GLU A 163 -6.15 -16.51 -3.18
CA GLU A 163 -7.14 -17.42 -2.60
C GLU A 163 -8.58 -16.95 -2.84
N ALA A 164 -8.85 -15.66 -2.73
CA ALA A 164 -10.16 -15.08 -3.04
C ALA A 164 -10.54 -15.29 -4.50
N ALA A 165 -9.57 -15.29 -5.42
CA ALA A 165 -9.78 -15.61 -6.83
C ALA A 165 -9.93 -17.12 -7.12
N GLY A 166 -9.91 -17.99 -6.10
CA GLY A 166 -10.06 -19.44 -6.22
C GLY A 166 -8.74 -20.19 -6.38
N GLY A 167 -7.61 -19.49 -6.40
CA GLY A 167 -6.28 -20.09 -6.43
C GLY A 167 -5.90 -20.76 -5.12
N MET A 168 -4.80 -21.51 -5.18
CA MET A 168 -4.06 -22.02 -4.03
C MET A 168 -2.65 -21.45 -4.12
N ASP A 169 -2.33 -20.48 -3.26
CA ASP A 169 -0.96 -19.97 -3.12
C ASP A 169 -0.07 -21.11 -2.60
N ILE A 170 0.96 -21.44 -3.38
CA ILE A 170 1.85 -22.56 -3.08
C ILE A 170 2.86 -22.24 -1.97
N PHE A 171 2.92 -20.99 -1.49
CA PHE A 171 3.75 -20.53 -0.37
C PHE A 171 2.94 -19.71 0.66
N SER A 172 1.64 -20.01 0.81
CA SER A 172 0.77 -19.25 1.74
C SER A 172 1.30 -19.23 3.17
N GLU A 173 2.07 -20.22 3.61
CA GLU A 173 2.69 -20.24 4.93
C GLU A 173 3.73 -19.12 5.13
N LEU A 174 4.39 -18.68 4.05
CA LEU A 174 5.37 -17.61 4.09
C LEU A 174 4.72 -16.22 4.06
N SER A 175 3.48 -16.11 3.59
CA SER A 175 2.77 -14.83 3.40
C SER A 175 2.65 -13.98 4.68
N THR A 176 2.74 -14.61 5.85
CA THR A 176 2.71 -13.95 7.17
C THR A 176 4.04 -13.28 7.56
N GLY A 177 5.12 -13.58 6.83
CA GLY A 177 6.43 -12.95 6.99
C GLY A 177 6.37 -11.46 6.68
N ARG A 178 6.67 -10.63 7.68
CA ARG A 178 6.51 -9.17 7.57
C ARG A 178 7.60 -8.53 6.72
N SER A 179 8.82 -9.06 6.80
CA SER A 179 9.95 -8.63 5.99
C SER A 179 10.07 -9.48 4.72
N ALA A 180 10.74 -8.93 3.70
CA ALA A 180 11.07 -9.66 2.48
C ALA A 180 11.83 -10.97 2.75
N ARG A 181 12.77 -10.96 3.72
CA ARG A 181 13.65 -12.11 4.02
C ARG A 181 12.91 -13.35 4.51
N GLU A 182 11.80 -13.14 5.22
CA GLU A 182 10.95 -14.24 5.71
C GLU A 182 10.17 -14.93 4.57
N ARG A 183 10.18 -14.34 3.37
CA ARG A 183 9.46 -14.78 2.18
C ARG A 183 10.38 -15.20 1.03
N PHE A 184 11.65 -15.43 1.33
CA PHE A 184 12.60 -15.93 0.33
C PHE A 184 12.27 -17.37 -0.02
N VAL A 185 12.29 -17.69 -1.31
CA VAL A 185 12.02 -19.04 -1.82
C VAL A 185 13.13 -19.50 -2.74
N ASP A 186 13.38 -20.82 -2.75
CA ASP A 186 14.30 -21.45 -3.70
C ASP A 186 13.57 -21.71 -5.03
N PRO A 187 14.11 -21.31 -6.20
CA PRO A 187 13.51 -21.63 -7.49
C PRO A 187 13.19 -23.12 -7.70
N ALA A 188 14.01 -24.04 -7.17
CA ALA A 188 13.75 -25.48 -7.24
C ALA A 188 12.53 -25.88 -6.38
N GLU A 189 12.27 -25.18 -5.29
CA GLU A 189 11.07 -25.33 -4.48
C GLU A 189 9.83 -24.91 -5.27
N VAL A 190 9.90 -23.79 -5.99
CA VAL A 190 8.80 -23.31 -6.84
C VAL A 190 8.42 -24.37 -7.87
N VAL A 191 9.40 -24.92 -8.60
CA VAL A 191 9.15 -25.96 -9.62
C VAL A 191 8.55 -27.23 -9.00
N ARG A 192 9.01 -27.64 -7.81
CA ARG A 192 8.45 -28.81 -7.11
C ARG A 192 7.01 -28.56 -6.65
N ARG A 193 6.68 -27.30 -6.33
CA ARG A 193 5.38 -26.88 -5.84
C ARG A 193 4.43 -26.34 -6.92
N ALA A 194 4.83 -26.26 -8.18
CA ALA A 194 3.95 -25.98 -9.33
C ALA A 194 3.23 -27.26 -9.78
#